data_AF-A0A0H5QXM8-F1
#
_entry.id   AF-A0A0H5QXM8-F1
#
_cell.length_a   1.000
_cell.length_b   1.000
_cell.length_c   1.000
_cell.angle_alpha   90.00
_cell.angle_beta   90.00
_cell.angle_gamma   90.00
#
_symmetry.space_group_name_H-M   'P 1'
#
loop_
_entity.id
_entity.type
_entity.pdbx_description
1 polymer ?
#
loop_
_entity_poly.entity_id
_entity_poly.type
_entity_poly.pdbx_seq_one_letter_code
_entity_poly.pdbx_strand_id
1 'polypeptide(L)'
;MQALWSFHFQRKMICWNNHVQPSLRTALTMWPILYITEWMVEQAAESSLQAVLDVLMNDGAYEETDRRCYDPGCDQVLLKDARCVVKIPDKIMFVELPQDLMSAEIDCNLILNVGGCKWTQVGRISATQRTGMHFYSHILRADVPIPGWFHYNDLDNGGRPVLISPITNGRKPLSFFVFYVKNP
;
A
#
# COMPACT_ATOMS: atom_id res chain seq x y z
N MET A 1 -23.14 5.49 8.43
CA MET A 1 -22.55 4.22 7.95
C MET A 1 -21.05 4.46 7.78
N GLN A 2 -20.20 3.91 8.65
CA GLN A 2 -18.74 3.98 8.42
C GLN A 2 -18.38 2.95 7.35
N ALA A 3 -17.60 3.34 6.35
CA ALA A 3 -17.11 2.44 5.31
C ALA A 3 -16.21 1.37 5.96
N LEU A 4 -16.61 0.10 5.90
CA LEU A 4 -15.89 -1.05 6.49
C LEU A 4 -14.62 -1.43 5.71
N TRP A 5 -14.34 -0.72 4.61
CA TRP A 5 -13.37 -1.07 3.57
C TRP A 5 -12.44 0.10 3.22
N SER A 6 -12.29 1.08 4.10
CA SER A 6 -11.46 2.26 3.82
C SER A 6 -10.39 2.50 4.88
N PHE A 7 -9.25 3.00 4.43
CA PHE A 7 -8.23 3.59 5.27
C PHE A 7 -8.66 5.00 5.66
N HIS A 8 -8.44 5.36 6.92
CA HIS A 8 -8.60 6.73 7.38
C HIS A 8 -7.22 7.29 7.67
N PHE A 9 -6.94 8.45 7.10
CA PHE A 9 -5.68 9.14 7.23
C PHE A 9 -5.86 10.41 8.03
N GLN A 10 -4.90 10.69 8.90
CA GLN A 10 -4.70 12.00 9.47
C GLN A 10 -3.50 12.65 8.79
N ARG A 11 -3.75 13.80 8.18
CA ARG A 11 -2.71 14.67 7.68
C ARG A 11 -2.13 15.52 8.80
N LYS A 12 -0.81 15.64 8.90
CA LYS A 12 -0.10 16.50 9.84
C LYS A 12 0.97 17.30 9.10
N MET A 13 0.94 18.62 9.24
CA MET A 13 2.03 19.48 8.76
C MET A 13 3.01 19.70 9.92
N ILE A 14 4.24 19.20 9.77
CA ILE A 14 5.24 19.17 10.85
C ILE A 14 6.56 19.71 10.31
N CYS A 15 7.25 20.59 11.04
CA CYS A 15 8.61 20.98 10.64
C CYS A 15 9.65 19.92 11.02
N TRP A 16 10.88 20.07 10.54
CA TRP A 16 11.99 19.17 10.88
C TRP A 16 12.39 19.19 12.38
N ASN A 17 11.99 20.22 13.14
CA ASN A 17 12.09 20.28 14.61
C ASN A 17 10.85 19.71 15.33
N ASN A 18 9.96 19.01 14.62
CA ASN A 18 8.74 18.38 15.15
C ASN A 18 7.62 19.34 15.63
N HIS A 19 7.68 20.62 15.28
CA HIS A 19 6.57 21.54 15.57
C HIS A 19 5.39 21.28 14.63
N VAL A 20 4.28 20.84 15.20
CA VAL A 20 3.01 20.64 14.48
C VAL A 20 2.38 21.99 14.17
N GLN A 21 2.04 22.25 12.90
CA GLN A 21 1.46 23.52 12.45
C GLN A 21 -0.07 23.51 12.62
N PRO A 22 -0.66 24.12 13.66
CA PRO A 22 -2.06 23.92 14.02
C PRO A 22 -3.04 24.58 13.04
N SER A 23 -2.58 25.64 12.36
CA SER A 23 -3.38 26.45 11.42
C SER A 23 -3.62 25.76 10.08
N LEU A 24 -2.84 24.72 9.76
CA LEU A 24 -3.01 23.90 8.56
C LEU A 24 -3.85 22.69 8.93
N ARG A 25 -5.18 22.86 8.90
CA ARG A 25 -6.20 21.88 9.31
C ARG A 25 -5.76 20.43 9.08
N THR A 26 -5.67 19.66 10.16
CA THR A 26 -5.57 18.19 10.13
C THR A 26 -6.87 17.62 9.59
N ALA A 27 -6.98 17.52 8.27
CA ALA A 27 -8.13 16.89 7.64
C ALA A 27 -8.02 15.37 7.81
N LEU A 28 -9.09 14.75 8.31
CA LEU A 28 -9.26 13.31 8.18
C LEU A 28 -9.71 13.03 6.76
N THR A 29 -8.95 12.23 6.03
CA THR A 29 -9.29 11.77 4.69
C THR A 29 -9.58 10.28 4.71
N MET A 30 -10.49 9.84 3.84
CA MET A 30 -10.90 8.45 3.73
C MET A 30 -10.52 7.94 2.36
N TRP A 31 -9.70 6.89 2.31
CA TRP A 31 -9.18 6.30 1.08
C TRP A 31 -9.68 4.85 0.95
N PRO A 32 -10.53 4.54 -0.04
CA PRO A 32 -11.00 3.17 -0.29
C PRO A 32 -9.87 2.24 -0.78
N ILE A 33 -8.90 2.82 -1.49
CA ILE A 33 -7.69 2.15 -1.96
C ILE A 33 -6.51 2.87 -1.33
N LEU A 34 -5.56 2.11 -0.77
CA LEU A 34 -4.30 2.65 -0.32
C LEU A 34 -3.38 2.87 -1.52
N TYR A 35 -3.15 4.12 -1.88
CA TYR A 35 -2.20 4.49 -2.93
C TYR A 35 -0.79 4.59 -2.33
N ILE A 36 0.05 3.60 -2.61
CA ILE A 36 1.48 3.65 -2.27
C ILE A 36 2.21 4.44 -3.35
N THR A 37 2.97 5.44 -2.93
CA THR A 37 3.80 6.28 -3.80
C THR A 37 5.28 5.98 -3.58
N GLU A 38 6.12 6.40 -4.53
CA GLU A 38 7.57 6.18 -4.49
C GLU A 38 8.20 6.69 -3.18
N TRP A 39 7.91 7.93 -2.78
CA TRP A 39 8.47 8.51 -1.56
C TRP A 39 8.08 7.76 -0.27
N MET A 40 6.94 7.03 -0.25
CA MET A 40 6.57 6.19 0.89
C MET A 40 7.48 4.96 0.98
N VAL A 41 7.88 4.44 -0.18
CA VAL A 41 8.80 3.29 -0.31
C VAL A 41 10.21 3.70 0.06
N GLU A 42 10.67 4.87 -0.40
CA GLU A 42 12.00 5.41 -0.04
C GLU A 42 12.17 5.65 1.46
N GLN A 43 11.08 6.00 2.15
CA GLN A 43 11.07 6.17 3.61
C GLN A 43 10.99 4.84 4.37
N ALA A 44 10.56 3.76 3.71
CA ALA A 44 10.59 2.44 4.30
C ALA A 44 12.02 1.89 4.27
N ALA A 45 12.53 1.45 5.43
CA ALA A 45 13.89 0.91 5.54
C ALA A 45 14.13 -0.35 4.67
N GLU A 46 13.06 -0.98 4.20
CA GLU A 46 13.08 -2.13 3.30
C GLU A 46 12.05 -1.92 2.19
N SER A 47 12.35 -2.38 0.97
CA SER A 47 11.41 -2.37 -0.17
C SER A 47 10.34 -3.45 -0.01
N SER A 48 9.50 -3.35 1.01
CA SER A 48 8.37 -4.25 1.27
C SER A 48 7.10 -3.47 1.64
N LEU A 49 5.94 -4.03 1.27
CA LEU A 49 4.65 -3.43 1.63
C LEU A 49 4.44 -3.43 3.16
N GLN A 50 4.98 -4.42 3.87
CA GLN A 50 4.99 -4.44 5.34
C GLN A 50 5.70 -3.19 5.90
N ALA A 51 6.92 -2.93 5.44
CA ALA A 51 7.71 -1.79 5.93
C ALA A 51 7.03 -0.45 5.63
N VAL A 52 6.44 -0.29 4.43
CA VAL A 52 5.67 0.91 4.09
C VAL A 52 4.45 1.10 5.01
N LEU A 53 3.71 0.02 5.30
CA LEU A 53 2.58 0.08 6.22
C LEU A 53 3.03 0.38 7.65
N ASP A 54 4.18 -0.13 8.09
CA ASP A 54 4.73 0.16 9.41
C ASP A 54 5.11 1.65 9.55
N VAL A 55 5.69 2.26 8.51
CA VAL A 55 5.92 3.71 8.48
C VAL A 55 4.59 4.47 8.57
N LEU A 56 3.60 4.12 7.75
CA LEU A 56 2.29 4.78 7.72
C LEU A 56 1.52 4.68 9.05
N MET A 57 1.66 3.56 9.77
CA MET A 57 0.96 3.30 11.04
C MET A 57 1.64 3.94 12.27
N ASN A 58 2.95 4.12 12.25
CA ASN A 58 3.72 4.65 13.38
C ASN A 58 3.96 6.16 13.25
N ASP A 59 4.95 6.53 12.44
CA ASP A 59 5.44 7.91 12.33
C ASP A 59 4.67 8.72 11.27
N GLY A 60 4.02 8.01 10.34
CA GLY A 60 3.47 8.56 9.11
C GLY A 60 4.55 8.73 8.04
N ALA A 61 4.18 8.50 6.80
CA ALA A 61 5.03 8.79 5.67
C ALA A 61 4.79 10.25 5.24
N TYR A 62 5.82 10.99 4.82
CA TYR A 62 5.69 12.41 4.48
C TYR A 62 6.19 12.82 3.09
N GLU A 63 5.58 13.85 2.52
CA GLU A 63 6.19 14.62 1.42
C GLU A 63 6.83 15.89 1.98
N GLU A 64 7.99 16.26 1.46
CA GLU A 64 8.56 17.58 1.75
C GLU A 64 7.75 18.67 1.04
N THR A 65 7.65 19.83 1.67
CA THR A 65 6.94 20.99 1.13
C THR A 65 7.81 22.23 1.21
N ASP A 66 7.67 23.13 0.24
CA ASP A 66 8.39 24.41 0.17
C ASP A 66 7.95 25.44 1.24
N ARG A 67 7.14 25.03 2.21
CA ARG A 67 6.58 25.91 3.24
C ARG A 67 7.51 25.95 4.45
N ARG A 68 7.58 27.11 5.11
CA ARG A 68 8.32 27.27 6.36
C ARG A 68 7.44 27.10 7.59
N CYS A 69 8.07 26.78 8.71
CA CYS A 69 7.43 26.73 10.02
C CYS A 69 6.97 28.12 10.45
N TYR A 70 5.77 28.21 11.04
CA TYR A 70 5.20 29.46 11.56
C TYR A 70 5.47 29.69 13.06
N ASP A 71 6.10 28.73 13.75
CA ASP A 71 6.46 28.89 15.16
C ASP A 71 7.52 30.01 15.33
N PRO A 72 7.26 31.04 16.15
CA PRO A 72 8.15 32.21 16.33
C PRO A 72 9.56 31.90 16.83
N GLY A 73 9.83 30.69 17.33
CA GLY A 73 11.16 30.26 17.79
C GLY A 73 11.85 29.24 16.87
N CYS A 74 11.26 28.91 15.73
CA CYS A 74 11.76 27.85 14.86
C CYS A 74 12.57 28.41 13.68
N ASP A 75 13.85 28.04 13.63
CA ASP A 75 14.82 28.42 12.59
C ASP A 75 14.76 27.52 11.34
N GLN A 76 13.76 26.64 11.26
CA GLN A 76 13.73 25.54 10.31
C GLN A 76 13.44 25.88 8.86
N VAL A 77 13.98 24.99 8.01
CA VAL A 77 14.18 25.19 6.58
C VAL A 77 12.91 24.88 5.78
N LEU A 78 12.16 23.81 6.10
CA LEU A 78 10.96 23.35 5.37
C LEU A 78 9.95 22.58 6.27
N LEU A 79 8.73 22.37 5.78
CA LEU A 79 7.68 21.57 6.42
C LEU A 79 7.52 20.22 5.71
N LYS A 80 7.16 19.19 6.48
CA LYS A 80 6.74 17.87 6.05
C LYS A 80 5.22 17.77 6.08
N ASP A 81 4.63 17.24 5.02
CA ASP A 81 3.23 16.85 4.96
C ASP A 81 3.10 15.35 5.24
N ALA A 82 3.00 15.01 6.53
CA ALA A 82 2.93 13.64 7.00
C ALA A 82 1.50 13.09 6.91
N ARG A 83 1.38 11.87 6.37
CA ARG A 83 0.15 11.09 6.26
C ARG A 83 0.27 9.88 7.18
N CYS A 84 -0.53 9.86 8.24
CA CYS A 84 -0.59 8.74 9.18
C CYS A 84 -1.90 7.98 9.00
N VAL A 85 -1.85 6.65 8.94
CA VAL A 85 -3.05 5.82 9.00
C VAL A 85 -3.56 5.81 10.44
N VAL A 86 -4.79 6.25 10.66
CA VAL A 86 -5.46 6.22 11.98
C VAL A 86 -6.49 5.11 12.09
N LYS A 87 -6.97 4.60 10.94
CA LYS A 87 -7.85 3.43 10.88
C LYS A 87 -7.55 2.65 9.61
N ILE A 88 -7.41 1.33 9.72
CA ILE A 88 -7.35 0.41 8.59
C ILE A 88 -8.75 -0.19 8.32
N PRO A 89 -8.99 -0.72 7.10
CA PRO A 89 -10.20 -1.50 6.82
C PRO A 89 -10.45 -2.64 7.80
N ASP A 90 -11.71 -3.07 7.94
CA ASP A 90 -12.09 -4.10 8.91
C ASP A 90 -12.03 -5.52 8.32
N LYS A 91 -12.10 -5.65 6.99
CA LYS A 91 -12.18 -6.95 6.29
C LYS A 91 -11.23 -7.10 5.11
N ILE A 92 -11.16 -6.08 4.25
CA ILE A 92 -10.42 -6.15 2.98
C ILE A 92 -9.58 -4.89 2.84
N MET A 93 -8.29 -5.06 2.52
CA MET A 93 -7.40 -3.97 2.12
C MET A 93 -7.15 -4.05 0.61
N PHE A 94 -7.41 -2.93 -0.06
CA PHE A 94 -7.04 -2.70 -1.45
C PHE A 94 -5.82 -1.78 -1.47
N VAL A 95 -4.75 -2.20 -2.14
CA VAL A 95 -3.52 -1.42 -2.23
C VAL A 95 -3.14 -1.28 -3.70
N GLU A 96 -2.94 -0.04 -4.13
CA GLU A 96 -2.30 0.29 -5.39
C GLU A 96 -0.81 0.52 -5.13
N LEU A 97 0.03 -0.10 -5.94
CA LEU A 97 1.48 0.02 -5.88
C LEU A 97 1.94 1.16 -6.79
N PRO A 98 3.10 1.79 -6.52
CA PRO A 98 3.67 2.80 -7.41
C PRO A 98 3.84 2.19 -8.80
N GLN A 99 3.66 2.98 -9.87
CA GLN A 99 3.73 2.50 -11.26
C GLN A 99 5.14 2.60 -11.86
N ASP A 100 6.05 3.17 -11.09
CA ASP A 100 7.44 3.54 -11.34
C ASP A 100 8.38 2.33 -11.36
N LEU A 101 9.69 2.59 -11.48
CA LEU A 101 10.76 1.57 -11.42
C LEU A 101 10.65 0.66 -10.20
N MET A 102 10.13 1.18 -9.08
CA MET A 102 10.02 0.52 -7.77
C MET A 102 8.89 -0.51 -7.64
N SER A 103 7.90 -0.50 -8.54
CA SER A 103 6.77 -1.45 -8.53
C SER A 103 7.17 -2.93 -8.48
N ALA A 104 8.21 -3.28 -9.23
CA ALA A 104 8.77 -4.64 -9.28
C ALA A 104 9.68 -4.95 -8.08
N GLU A 105 10.15 -3.91 -7.38
CA GLU A 105 11.10 -4.02 -6.28
C GLU A 105 10.38 -4.28 -4.96
N ILE A 106 9.19 -3.70 -4.78
CA ILE A 106 8.37 -3.86 -3.57
C ILE A 106 7.97 -5.32 -3.39
N ASP A 107 8.45 -5.93 -2.31
CA ASP A 107 7.93 -7.20 -1.85
C ASP A 107 6.50 -7.03 -1.33
N CYS A 108 5.58 -7.74 -1.97
CA CYS A 108 4.19 -7.81 -1.53
C CYS A 108 4.01 -9.11 -0.76
N ASN A 109 4.32 -9.06 0.55
CA ASN A 109 4.33 -10.22 1.42
C ASN A 109 3.01 -11.00 1.33
N LEU A 110 3.05 -12.34 1.32
CA LEU A 110 1.82 -13.14 1.35
C LEU A 110 1.01 -12.92 2.63
N ILE A 111 1.69 -12.55 3.72
CA ILE A 111 1.11 -12.23 5.01
C ILE A 111 1.65 -10.87 5.45
N LEU A 112 0.75 -9.97 5.85
CA LEU A 112 1.07 -8.72 6.52
C LEU A 112 0.60 -8.76 7.98
N ASN A 113 1.31 -8.08 8.87
CA ASN A 113 0.93 -7.87 10.25
C ASN A 113 0.76 -6.36 10.47
N VAL A 114 -0.49 -5.88 10.44
CA VAL A 114 -0.79 -4.44 10.40
C VAL A 114 -1.94 -4.15 11.36
N GLY A 115 -1.76 -3.15 12.22
CA GLY A 115 -2.75 -2.79 13.25
C GLY A 115 -3.03 -3.94 14.22
N GLY A 116 -2.01 -4.72 14.58
CA GLY A 116 -2.13 -5.90 15.45
C GLY A 116 -2.90 -7.07 14.83
N CYS A 117 -3.23 -7.00 13.54
CA CYS A 117 -4.01 -8.02 12.84
C CYS A 117 -3.17 -8.69 11.75
N LYS A 118 -3.43 -9.97 11.50
CA LYS A 118 -2.83 -10.71 10.41
C LYS A 118 -3.69 -10.60 9.15
N TRP A 119 -3.08 -10.28 8.04
CA TRP A 119 -3.72 -10.07 6.75
C TRP A 119 -3.10 -11.00 5.71
N THR A 120 -3.93 -11.73 4.97
CA THR A 120 -3.46 -12.68 3.95
C THR A 120 -3.71 -12.10 2.56
N GLN A 121 -2.69 -12.12 1.71
CA GLN A 121 -2.83 -11.74 0.30
C GLN A 121 -3.73 -12.76 -0.38
N VAL A 122 -4.83 -12.29 -0.98
CA VAL A 122 -5.78 -13.15 -1.69
C VAL A 122 -5.76 -12.93 -3.19
N GLY A 123 -5.12 -11.86 -3.65
CA GLY A 123 -4.95 -11.64 -5.06
C GLY A 123 -4.01 -10.50 -5.39
N ARG A 124 -3.67 -10.42 -6.67
CA ARG A 124 -2.95 -9.31 -7.26
C ARG A 124 -3.30 -9.16 -8.74
N ILE A 125 -3.24 -7.92 -9.22
CA ILE A 125 -3.28 -7.58 -10.64
C ILE A 125 -1.89 -7.15 -11.05
N SER A 126 -1.40 -7.75 -12.12
CA SER A 126 -0.07 -7.53 -12.65
C SER A 126 -0.15 -7.21 -14.13
N ALA A 127 0.90 -6.58 -14.66
CA ALA A 127 1.03 -6.28 -16.08
C ALA A 127 2.26 -6.98 -16.68
N THR A 128 2.25 -7.16 -18.00
CA THR A 128 3.42 -7.69 -18.72
C THR A 128 4.51 -6.64 -18.89
N GLN A 129 4.14 -5.36 -18.91
CA GLN A 129 5.03 -4.22 -19.10
C GLN A 129 4.60 -3.03 -18.24
N ARG A 130 5.55 -2.14 -17.93
CA ARG A 130 5.33 -0.92 -17.12
C ARG A 130 4.30 0.03 -17.70
N THR A 131 4.19 0.09 -19.00
CA THR A 131 3.19 0.91 -19.70
C THR A 131 1.77 0.34 -19.63
N GLY A 132 1.55 -0.79 -18.96
CA GLY A 132 0.21 -1.33 -18.72
C GLY A 132 -0.47 -1.91 -19.97
N MET A 133 0.30 -2.41 -20.95
CA MET A 133 -0.29 -2.88 -22.22
C MET A 133 -1.13 -4.16 -22.10
N HIS A 134 -0.85 -5.02 -21.11
CA HIS A 134 -1.60 -6.24 -20.88
C HIS A 134 -1.63 -6.58 -19.39
N PHE A 135 -2.84 -6.81 -18.86
CA PHE A 135 -3.06 -7.12 -17.45
C PHE A 135 -3.49 -8.57 -17.27
N TYR A 136 -3.05 -9.17 -16.18
CA TYR A 136 -3.44 -10.50 -15.74
C TYR A 136 -3.56 -10.50 -14.21
N SER A 137 -4.18 -11.53 -13.66
CA SER A 137 -4.35 -11.63 -12.21
C SER A 137 -3.88 -12.96 -11.66
N HIS A 138 -3.48 -12.92 -10.40
CA HIS A 138 -3.26 -14.11 -9.61
C HIS A 138 -4.20 -14.06 -8.41
N ILE A 139 -4.96 -15.12 -8.18
CA ILE A 139 -5.98 -15.18 -7.13
C ILE A 139 -5.76 -16.45 -6.31
N LEU A 140 -5.73 -16.30 -4.99
CA LEU A 140 -5.77 -17.42 -4.06
C LEU A 140 -7.19 -17.94 -3.96
N ARG A 141 -7.40 -19.21 -4.31
CA ARG A 141 -8.71 -19.86 -4.24
C ARG A 141 -8.71 -20.99 -3.23
N ALA A 142 -9.68 -20.96 -2.34
CA ALA A 142 -9.98 -22.04 -1.40
C ALA A 142 -11.32 -22.75 -1.72
N ASP A 143 -12.06 -22.25 -2.71
CA ASP A 143 -13.40 -22.67 -3.11
C ASP A 143 -13.41 -23.66 -4.29
N VAL A 144 -12.25 -24.25 -4.60
CA VAL A 144 -12.04 -25.18 -5.73
C VAL A 144 -11.48 -26.52 -5.24
N PRO A 145 -11.59 -27.61 -6.02
CA PRO A 145 -11.13 -28.93 -5.59
C PRO A 145 -9.65 -29.02 -5.22
N ILE A 146 -8.79 -28.22 -5.85
CA ILE A 146 -7.38 -28.08 -5.50
C ILE A 146 -7.14 -26.63 -5.08
N PRO A 147 -7.17 -26.31 -3.77
CA PRO A 147 -6.89 -24.98 -3.27
C PRO A 147 -5.49 -24.52 -3.63
N GLY A 148 -5.33 -23.24 -3.95
CA GLY A 148 -4.03 -22.67 -4.30
C GLY A 148 -4.13 -21.37 -5.07
N TRP A 149 -2.98 -20.93 -5.60
CA TRP A 149 -2.90 -19.71 -6.41
C TRP A 149 -3.19 -20.03 -7.87
N PHE A 150 -4.08 -19.26 -8.48
CA PHE A 150 -4.49 -19.44 -9.87
C PHE A 150 -4.14 -18.21 -10.69
N HIS A 151 -3.50 -18.42 -11.84
CA HIS A 151 -3.19 -17.40 -12.84
C HIS A 151 -4.33 -17.29 -13.85
N TYR A 152 -4.82 -16.07 -14.05
CA TYR A 152 -5.88 -15.70 -14.98
C TYR A 152 -5.32 -14.69 -15.97
N ASN A 153 -5.36 -15.05 -17.25
CA ASN A 153 -4.84 -14.25 -18.35
C ASN A 153 -5.81 -14.36 -19.54
N ASP A 154 -6.87 -13.57 -19.50
CA ASP A 154 -7.93 -13.51 -20.51
C ASP A 154 -8.40 -14.90 -21.00
N LEU A 155 -8.22 -15.16 -22.29
CA LEU A 155 -8.61 -16.40 -22.97
C LEU A 155 -7.44 -17.37 -23.12
N ASP A 156 -6.27 -17.07 -22.55
CA ASP A 156 -5.16 -18.02 -22.54
C ASP A 156 -5.61 -19.32 -21.87
N ASN A 157 -5.06 -20.44 -22.36
CA ASN A 157 -5.48 -21.78 -21.95
C ASN A 157 -7.01 -22.02 -22.11
N GLY A 158 -7.63 -21.40 -23.12
CA GLY A 158 -9.06 -21.51 -23.38
C GLY A 158 -9.91 -20.85 -22.29
N GLY A 159 -9.39 -19.80 -21.64
CA GLY A 159 -10.03 -19.11 -20.52
C GLY A 159 -9.98 -19.86 -19.19
N ARG A 160 -9.24 -20.97 -19.11
CA ARG A 160 -9.13 -21.76 -17.89
C ARG A 160 -7.94 -21.28 -17.05
N PRO A 161 -8.15 -20.98 -15.76
CA PRO A 161 -7.06 -20.56 -14.90
C PRO A 161 -6.05 -21.69 -14.67
N VAL A 162 -4.79 -21.33 -14.51
CA VAL A 162 -3.69 -22.27 -14.30
C VAL A 162 -3.26 -22.21 -12.83
N LEU A 163 -3.18 -23.37 -12.17
CA LEU A 163 -2.61 -23.46 -10.81
C LEU A 163 -1.11 -23.13 -10.87
N ILE A 164 -0.69 -22.18 -10.03
CA ILE A 164 0.70 -21.72 -9.92
C ILE A 164 1.19 -21.84 -8.48
N SER A 165 2.51 -21.84 -8.32
CA SER A 165 3.11 -21.68 -6.98
C SER A 165 2.82 -20.29 -6.41
N PRO A 166 2.78 -20.12 -5.07
CA PRO A 166 2.71 -18.81 -4.46
C PRO A 166 3.82 -17.90 -5.00
N ILE A 167 3.46 -16.65 -5.28
CA ILE A 167 4.40 -15.68 -5.82
C ILE A 167 5.24 -15.14 -4.66
N THR A 168 6.42 -15.72 -4.50
CA THR A 168 7.39 -15.37 -3.46
C THR A 168 8.63 -14.68 -4.06
N ASN A 169 9.47 -14.16 -3.18
CA ASN A 169 10.72 -13.48 -3.51
C ASN A 169 11.58 -14.29 -4.50
N GLY A 170 11.72 -13.77 -5.73
CA GLY A 170 12.56 -14.35 -6.79
C GLY A 170 11.96 -14.28 -8.21
N ARG A 171 10.62 -14.32 -8.34
CA ARG A 171 9.91 -14.07 -9.61
C ARG A 171 8.71 -13.16 -9.36
N LYS A 172 8.99 -11.88 -9.13
CA LYS A 172 7.95 -10.88 -8.87
C LYS A 172 7.36 -10.40 -10.20
N PRO A 173 6.08 -10.65 -10.48
CA PRO A 173 5.42 -10.00 -11.60
C PRO A 173 5.28 -8.52 -11.29
N LEU A 174 5.30 -7.70 -12.33
CA LEU A 174 5.06 -6.27 -12.23
C LEU A 174 3.63 -6.03 -11.72
N SER A 175 3.47 -5.78 -10.43
CA SER A 175 2.17 -5.70 -9.77
C SER A 175 1.72 -4.26 -9.67
N PHE A 176 0.44 -4.02 -9.95
CA PHE A 176 -0.20 -2.71 -9.83
C PHE A 176 -1.15 -2.66 -8.64
N PHE A 177 -1.88 -3.75 -8.43
CA PHE A 177 -2.82 -3.86 -7.32
C PHE A 177 -2.59 -5.15 -6.55
N VAL A 178 -2.69 -5.08 -5.22
CA VAL A 178 -2.68 -6.25 -4.34
C VAL A 178 -3.83 -6.16 -3.36
N PHE A 179 -4.40 -7.32 -3.02
CA PHE A 179 -5.58 -7.44 -2.19
C PHE A 179 -5.28 -8.32 -0.99
N TYR A 180 -5.70 -7.86 0.19
CA TYR A 180 -5.55 -8.61 1.42
C TYR A 180 -6.89 -8.76 2.13
N VAL A 181 -7.10 -9.94 2.72
CA VAL A 181 -8.23 -10.22 3.60
C VAL A 181 -7.71 -10.38 5.02
N LYS A 182 -8.42 -9.76 5.97
CA LYS A 182 -8.13 -9.91 7.39
C LYS A 182 -8.40 -11.35 7.80
N ASN A 183 -7.43 -12.00 8.40
CA ASN A 183 -7.69 -13.29 9.02
C ASN A 183 -8.56 -13.05 10.27
N PRO A 184 -9.62 -13.88 10.47
CA PRO A 184 -10.43 -13.81 11.68
C PRO A 184 -9.61 -14.10 12.94
#